data_AF-A0A7K3HI80-F1
#
_entry.id   AF-A0A7K3HI80-F1
#
_cell.length_a   1.000
_cell.length_b   1.000
_cell.length_c   1.000
_cell.angle_alpha   90.00
_cell.angle_beta   90.00
_cell.angle_gamma   90.00
#
_symmetry.space_group_name_H-M   'P 1'
#
loop_
_entity.id
_entity.type
_entity.pdbx_description
1 polymer ?
#
loop_
_entity_poly.entity_id
_entity_poly.type
_entity_poly.pdbx_seq_one_letter_code
_entity_poly.pdbx_strand_id
1 'polypeptide(L)'
;AGAGAESGAPGGPLPDPGTGTGTAPGTGYGRARRAPWPVPPGTAEIAVPPLAPDELAELLDQYGLPARVANTVHAESGGNPYLALALGGAFTDRLPRHGRPVPLPRHVHALISERVAALPSQTRETLLVAALAAHPTAELLLRAGRADAERDIRRAVEAGLLVSESG
;
A
#
# COMPACT_ATOMS: atom_id res chain seq x y z
N ALA A 1 51.12 -40.02 33.83
CA ALA A 1 51.08 -40.52 32.44
C ALA A 1 49.67 -41.03 32.21
N GLY A 2 48.76 -40.29 31.59
CA GLY A 2 48.73 -39.92 30.17
C GLY A 2 47.36 -40.44 29.66
N ALA A 3 46.43 -39.52 29.41
CA ALA A 3 45.81 -39.29 28.09
C ALA A 3 44.99 -40.49 27.57
N GLY A 4 43.66 -40.42 27.43
CA GLY A 4 42.93 -39.37 26.74
C GLY A 4 42.89 -39.71 25.25
N ALA A 5 41.82 -40.38 24.81
CA ALA A 5 41.53 -40.62 23.39
C ALA A 5 40.00 -40.69 23.21
N GLU A 6 39.43 -39.49 23.27
CA GLU A 6 38.20 -39.05 22.62
C GLU A 6 37.95 -39.67 21.24
N SER A 7 36.80 -40.35 21.11
CA SER A 7 36.28 -40.89 19.85
C SER A 7 35.45 -39.82 19.14
N GLY A 8 35.91 -39.40 17.97
CA GLY A 8 35.27 -38.38 17.13
C GLY A 8 33.99 -38.88 16.46
N ALA A 9 32.93 -38.09 16.59
CA ALA A 9 31.73 -38.20 15.78
C ALA A 9 31.87 -37.36 14.49
N PRO A 10 31.39 -37.82 13.32
CA PRO A 10 31.41 -37.03 12.10
C PRO A 10 30.39 -35.88 12.17
N GLY A 11 30.86 -34.66 11.84
CA GLY A 11 30.07 -33.45 11.79
C GLY A 11 28.85 -33.59 10.86
N GLY A 12 27.67 -33.32 11.42
CA GLY A 12 26.44 -33.17 10.66
C GLY A 12 26.48 -31.93 9.75
N PRO A 13 25.62 -31.87 8.72
CA PRO A 13 25.58 -30.74 7.80
C PRO A 13 25.19 -29.45 8.51
N LEU A 14 25.85 -28.37 8.09
CA LEU A 14 25.64 -26.99 8.49
C LEU A 14 24.14 -26.61 8.32
N PRO A 15 23.47 -26.04 9.35
CA PRO A 15 22.09 -25.58 9.19
C PRO A 15 22.02 -24.36 8.26
N ASP A 16 21.07 -24.38 7.33
CA ASP A 16 20.76 -23.27 6.42
C ASP A 16 20.44 -21.99 7.22
N PRO A 17 21.07 -20.85 6.91
CA PRO A 17 20.72 -19.59 7.55
C PRO A 17 19.42 -19.03 6.97
N GLY A 18 18.35 -19.08 7.76
CA GLY A 18 17.36 -18.01 7.76
C GLY A 18 15.99 -18.30 7.16
N THR A 19 15.25 -19.26 7.71
CA THR A 19 13.79 -19.07 7.88
C THR A 19 13.55 -18.24 9.14
N GLY A 20 13.89 -16.95 9.07
CA GLY A 20 13.37 -15.97 10.01
C GLY A 20 11.89 -15.79 9.70
N THR A 21 11.01 -16.56 10.33
CA THR A 21 9.57 -16.28 10.37
C THR A 21 9.34 -15.07 11.26
N GLY A 22 9.75 -13.90 10.80
CA GLY A 22 9.20 -12.63 11.26
C GLY A 22 7.78 -12.55 10.72
N THR A 23 6.82 -13.08 11.48
CA THR A 23 5.39 -12.87 11.22
C THR A 23 5.07 -11.41 11.50
N ALA A 24 5.40 -10.53 10.56
CA ALA A 24 4.75 -9.23 10.46
C ALA A 24 3.29 -9.47 10.05
N PRO A 25 2.31 -8.76 10.63
CA PRO A 25 0.91 -8.91 10.24
C PRO A 25 0.77 -8.68 8.74
N GLY A 26 0.28 -9.71 8.05
CA GLY A 26 0.16 -9.76 6.61
C GLY A 26 -0.69 -8.61 6.08
N THR A 27 -0.02 -7.59 5.56
CA THR A 27 -0.59 -6.64 4.61
C THR A 27 -0.07 -7.09 3.25
N GLY A 28 -0.99 -7.52 2.39
CA GLY A 28 -0.66 -7.97 1.04
C GLY A 28 -0.06 -6.84 0.22
N TYR A 29 1.23 -6.62 0.32
CA TYR A 29 1.97 -5.77 -0.60
C TYR A 29 1.77 -6.37 -1.99
N GLY A 30 1.13 -5.60 -2.87
CA GLY A 30 0.66 -6.07 -4.17
C GLY A 30 1.75 -6.82 -4.92
N ARG A 31 1.36 -7.91 -5.62
CA ARG A 31 2.27 -8.75 -6.41
C ARG A 31 3.30 -7.87 -7.13
N ALA A 32 4.56 -8.00 -6.74
CA ALA A 32 5.65 -7.21 -7.29
C ALA A 32 5.58 -7.26 -8.82
N ARG A 33 5.59 -6.08 -9.46
CA ARG A 33 5.66 -6.02 -10.92
C ARG A 33 6.97 -6.68 -11.31
N ARG A 34 6.89 -7.67 -12.20
CA ARG A 34 8.07 -8.35 -12.72
C ARG A 34 9.02 -7.29 -13.28
N ALA A 35 10.30 -7.37 -12.88
CA ALA A 35 11.29 -6.41 -13.32
C ALA A 35 11.29 -6.32 -14.86
N PRO A 36 11.32 -5.11 -15.44
CA PRO A 36 11.32 -4.93 -16.89
C PRO A 36 12.65 -5.33 -17.53
N TRP A 37 13.67 -5.62 -16.71
CA TRP A 37 15.00 -6.06 -17.11
C TRP A 37 15.25 -7.54 -16.74
N PRO A 38 16.19 -8.22 -17.42
CA PRO A 38 16.59 -9.58 -17.06
C PRO A 38 17.10 -9.64 -15.61
N VAL A 39 16.56 -10.56 -14.82
CA VAL A 39 17.01 -10.81 -13.44
C VAL A 39 17.91 -12.05 -13.45
N PRO A 40 19.19 -11.95 -13.06
CA PRO A 40 20.09 -13.10 -12.98
C PRO A 40 19.55 -14.19 -12.03
N PRO A 41 19.82 -15.48 -12.30
CA PRO A 41 19.49 -16.55 -11.36
C PRO A 41 20.25 -16.36 -10.04
N GLY A 42 19.61 -16.68 -8.92
CA GLY A 42 20.18 -16.48 -7.58
C GLY A 42 19.99 -15.05 -7.02
N THR A 43 19.25 -14.17 -7.70
CA THR A 43 18.91 -12.85 -7.17
C THR A 43 17.88 -12.95 -6.06
N ALA A 44 18.18 -12.39 -4.89
CA ALA A 44 17.22 -12.25 -3.80
C ALA A 44 16.30 -11.04 -4.05
N GLU A 45 14.99 -11.25 -3.97
CA GLU A 45 14.00 -10.19 -3.97
C GLU A 45 13.71 -9.78 -2.52
N ILE A 46 13.91 -8.49 -2.21
CA ILE A 46 13.65 -7.94 -0.88
C ILE A 46 12.42 -7.05 -1.00
N ALA A 47 11.37 -7.38 -0.24
CA ALA A 47 10.20 -6.53 -0.13
C ALA A 47 10.57 -5.25 0.65
N VAL A 48 10.35 -4.10 0.03
CA VAL A 48 10.51 -2.80 0.69
C VAL A 48 9.19 -2.43 1.36
N PRO A 49 9.15 -2.30 2.70
CA PRO A 49 7.94 -1.88 3.38
C PRO A 49 7.58 -0.42 3.02
N PRO A 50 6.32 -0.01 3.20
CA PRO A 50 5.94 1.39 3.13
C PRO A 50 6.71 2.20 4.18
N LEU A 51 6.97 3.47 3.89
CA LEU A 51 7.64 4.37 4.84
C LEU A 51 6.76 4.57 6.05
N ALA A 52 7.37 4.48 7.23
CA ALA A 52 6.73 4.86 8.49
C ALA A 52 6.44 6.37 8.53
N PRO A 53 5.53 6.83 9.40
CA PRO A 53 5.19 8.25 9.51
C PRO A 53 6.40 9.15 9.78
N ASP A 54 7.32 8.71 10.64
CA ASP A 54 8.52 9.48 11.01
C ASP A 54 9.51 9.57 9.84
N GLU A 55 9.76 8.47 9.13
CA GLU A 55 10.60 8.44 7.93
C GLU A 55 10.01 9.31 6.81
N LEU A 56 8.68 9.36 6.71
CA LEU A 56 8.00 10.23 5.76
C LEU A 56 8.13 11.70 6.15
N ALA A 57 8.10 12.04 7.44
CA ALA A 57 8.33 13.40 7.89
C ALA A 57 9.74 13.89 7.54
N GLU A 58 10.75 13.04 7.73
CA GLU A 58 12.14 13.31 7.30
C GLU A 58 12.23 13.50 5.78
N LEU A 59 11.55 12.64 5.01
CA LEU A 59 11.50 12.79 3.55
C LEU A 59 10.85 14.11 3.14
N LEU A 60 9.75 14.52 3.77
CA LEU A 60 9.07 15.79 3.46
C LEU A 60 9.95 17.01 3.77
N ASP A 61 10.70 16.97 4.87
CA ASP A 61 11.63 18.04 5.25
C ASP A 61 12.71 18.28 4.18
N GLN A 62 13.23 17.21 3.56
CA GLN A 62 14.19 17.31 2.44
C GLN A 62 13.63 18.06 1.22
N TYR A 63 12.31 18.07 1.04
CA TYR A 63 11.61 18.79 -0.03
C TYR A 63 11.05 20.15 0.43
N GLY A 64 11.41 20.61 1.63
CA GLY A 64 10.94 21.87 2.20
C GLY A 64 9.43 21.86 2.54
N LEU A 65 8.85 20.68 2.73
CA LEU A 65 7.44 20.52 3.04
C LEU A 65 7.22 20.44 4.56
N PRO A 66 6.15 21.06 5.10
CA PRO A 66 5.94 21.09 6.54
C PRO A 66 5.67 19.70 7.14
N ALA A 67 6.45 19.27 8.14
CA ALA A 67 6.26 18.00 8.84
C ALA A 67 4.84 17.79 9.43
N ARG A 68 4.12 18.88 9.74
CA ARG A 68 2.72 18.82 10.20
C ARG A 68 1.76 18.12 9.23
N VAL A 69 2.07 18.03 7.94
CA VAL A 69 1.24 17.31 6.97
C VAL A 69 1.61 15.82 6.86
N ALA A 70 2.72 15.38 7.48
CA ALA A 70 3.25 14.02 7.35
C ALA A 70 2.23 12.95 7.76
N ASN A 71 1.53 13.12 8.89
CA ASN A 71 0.54 12.14 9.34
C ASN A 71 -0.65 12.04 8.38
N THR A 72 -1.18 13.16 7.91
CA THR A 72 -2.28 13.19 6.94
C THR A 72 -1.86 12.56 5.61
N VAL A 73 -0.71 12.97 5.09
CA VAL A 73 -0.16 12.47 3.83
C VAL A 73 0.22 11.00 3.95
N HIS A 74 0.75 10.54 5.08
CA HIS A 74 1.03 9.12 5.34
C HIS A 74 -0.26 8.30 5.29
N ALA A 75 -1.32 8.75 5.98
CA ALA A 75 -2.61 8.07 5.96
C ALA A 75 -3.21 8.00 4.55
N GLU A 76 -3.12 9.07 3.75
CA GLU A 76 -3.64 9.11 2.38
C GLU A 76 -2.77 8.33 1.37
N SER A 77 -1.45 8.30 1.57
CA SER A 77 -0.51 7.64 0.67
C SER A 77 -0.25 6.17 1.01
N GLY A 78 -0.64 5.71 2.20
CA GLY A 78 -0.27 4.40 2.74
C GLY A 78 1.24 4.19 2.88
N GLY A 79 1.99 5.27 3.16
CA GLY A 79 3.46 5.24 3.24
C GLY A 79 4.18 5.10 1.89
N ASN A 80 3.49 5.32 0.77
CA ASN A 80 4.13 5.38 -0.55
C ASN A 80 4.89 6.71 -0.73
N PRO A 81 6.24 6.70 -0.83
CA PRO A 81 7.05 7.92 -0.90
C PRO A 81 6.66 8.84 -2.07
N TYR A 82 6.44 8.26 -3.24
CA TYR A 82 6.09 9.00 -4.45
C TYR A 82 4.74 9.69 -4.31
N LEU A 83 3.73 8.95 -3.82
CA LEU A 83 2.39 9.49 -3.63
C LEU A 83 2.37 10.52 -2.51
N ALA A 84 3.10 10.29 -1.43
CA ALA A 84 3.23 11.22 -0.33
C ALA A 84 3.80 12.57 -0.77
N LEU A 85 4.91 12.56 -1.52
CA LEU A 85 5.50 13.78 -2.08
C LEU A 85 4.54 14.50 -3.03
N ALA A 86 3.81 13.75 -3.85
CA ALA A 86 2.81 14.33 -4.74
C ALA A 86 1.67 15.01 -3.97
N LEU A 87 1.12 14.34 -2.96
CA LEU A 87 0.04 14.88 -2.11
C LEU A 87 0.52 16.05 -1.25
N GLY A 88 1.77 16.03 -0.80
CA GLY A 88 2.43 17.13 -0.11
C GLY A 88 2.71 18.35 -1.01
N GLY A 89 2.60 18.20 -2.33
CA GLY A 89 2.82 19.27 -3.30
C GLY A 89 4.27 19.44 -3.75
N ALA A 90 5.16 18.47 -3.48
CA ALA A 90 6.59 18.53 -3.82
C ALA A 90 6.87 18.78 -5.32
N PHE A 91 5.94 18.37 -6.19
CA PHE A 91 6.07 18.50 -7.65
C PHE A 91 5.30 19.70 -8.22
N THR A 92 4.75 20.57 -7.37
CA THR A 92 3.97 21.72 -7.80
C THR A 92 4.39 22.98 -7.05
N ASP A 93 4.51 24.10 -7.75
CA ASP A 93 4.73 25.44 -7.14
C ASP A 93 3.53 25.96 -6.34
N ARG A 94 2.54 25.10 -6.06
CA ARG A 94 1.31 25.44 -5.36
C ARG A 94 1.30 24.69 -4.04
N LEU A 95 1.47 25.41 -2.94
CA LEU A 95 1.12 24.84 -1.63
C LEU A 95 -0.32 24.30 -1.68
N PRO A 96 -0.61 23.16 -1.03
CA PRO A 96 -1.97 22.66 -0.86
C PRO A 96 -2.85 23.78 -0.28
N ARG A 97 -3.70 24.37 -1.11
CA ARG A 97 -4.64 25.40 -0.65
C ARG A 97 -5.76 24.70 0.10
N HIS A 98 -6.08 25.20 1.29
CA HIS A 98 -7.07 24.66 2.22
C HIS A 98 -8.31 24.09 1.50
N GLY A 99 -8.44 22.76 1.52
CA GLY A 99 -9.64 22.05 1.08
C GLY A 99 -9.70 21.60 -0.38
N ARG A 100 -8.71 21.92 -1.23
CA ARG A 100 -8.66 21.35 -2.60
C ARG A 100 -7.63 20.23 -2.68
N PRO A 101 -8.03 18.98 -2.98
CA PRO A 101 -7.07 17.90 -3.13
C PRO A 101 -6.05 18.27 -4.22
N VAL A 102 -4.77 18.03 -3.94
CA VAL A 102 -3.70 18.21 -4.92
C VAL A 102 -4.02 17.31 -6.13
N PRO A 103 -3.88 17.80 -7.38
CA PRO A 103 -4.16 16.96 -8.54
C PRO A 103 -3.35 15.67 -8.47
N LEU A 104 -4.03 14.52 -8.49
CA LEU A 104 -3.36 13.22 -8.47
C LEU A 104 -2.37 13.13 -9.64
N PRO A 105 -1.18 12.52 -9.44
CA PRO A 105 -0.24 12.29 -10.53
C PRO A 105 -0.90 11.52 -11.67
N ARG A 106 -0.61 11.91 -12.93
CA ARG A 106 -1.26 11.34 -14.13
C ARG A 106 -1.25 9.82 -14.16
N HIS A 107 -0.15 9.19 -13.73
CA HIS A 107 -0.06 7.74 -13.71
C HIS A 107 -1.01 7.08 -12.69
N VAL A 108 -1.30 7.75 -11.56
CA VAL A 108 -2.16 7.22 -10.50
C VAL A 108 -3.58 7.33 -11.00
N HIS A 109 -3.93 8.48 -11.55
CA HIS A 109 -5.20 8.70 -12.21
C HIS A 109 -5.46 7.65 -13.29
N ALA A 110 -4.48 7.36 -14.15
CA ALA A 110 -4.60 6.34 -15.20
C ALA A 110 -4.85 4.94 -14.62
N LEU A 111 -4.07 4.52 -13.60
CA LEU A 111 -4.24 3.23 -12.95
C LEU A 111 -5.60 3.09 -12.24
N ILE A 112 -6.04 4.13 -11.54
CA ILE A 112 -7.37 4.15 -10.91
C ILE A 112 -8.46 4.06 -11.99
N SER A 113 -8.33 4.85 -13.06
CA SER A 113 -9.29 4.85 -14.17
C SER A 113 -9.40 3.47 -14.83
N GLU A 114 -8.28 2.80 -15.05
CA GLU A 114 -8.23 1.44 -15.60
C GLU A 114 -8.95 0.44 -14.68
N ARG A 115 -8.66 0.48 -13.37
CA ARG A 115 -9.32 -0.39 -12.38
C ARG A 115 -10.81 -0.14 -12.30
N VAL A 116 -11.23 1.13 -12.28
CA VAL A 116 -12.66 1.49 -12.27
C VAL A 116 -13.34 1.03 -13.55
N ALA A 117 -12.69 1.18 -14.71
CA ALA A 117 -13.22 0.73 -16.00
C ALA A 117 -13.41 -0.79 -16.07
N ALA A 118 -12.55 -1.57 -15.41
CA ALA A 118 -12.63 -3.03 -15.34
C ALA A 118 -13.77 -3.56 -14.45
N LEU A 119 -14.36 -2.71 -13.59
CA LEU A 119 -15.48 -3.12 -12.74
C LEU A 119 -16.78 -3.27 -13.53
N PRO A 120 -17.73 -4.11 -13.07
CA PRO A 120 -19.09 -4.13 -13.60
C PRO A 120 -19.76 -2.75 -13.49
N SER A 121 -20.65 -2.41 -14.44
CA SER A 121 -21.39 -1.14 -14.44
C SER A 121 -22.14 -0.88 -13.13
N GLN A 122 -22.79 -1.92 -12.60
CA GLN A 122 -23.47 -1.89 -11.32
C GLN A 122 -22.52 -1.48 -10.18
N THR A 123 -21.34 -2.08 -10.12
CA THR A 123 -20.36 -1.72 -9.08
C THR A 123 -19.89 -0.27 -9.23
N ARG A 124 -19.68 0.23 -10.47
CA ARG A 124 -19.31 1.63 -10.71
C ARG A 124 -20.39 2.61 -10.25
N GLU A 125 -21.65 2.33 -10.51
CA GLU A 125 -22.78 3.16 -10.03
C GLU A 125 -22.85 3.19 -8.50
N THR A 126 -22.62 2.04 -7.83
CA THR A 126 -22.55 1.99 -6.37
C THR A 126 -21.42 2.86 -5.83
N LEU A 127 -20.24 2.83 -6.48
CA LEU A 127 -19.10 3.69 -6.13
C LEU A 127 -19.39 5.18 -6.37
N LEU A 128 -20.15 5.54 -7.41
CA LEU A 128 -20.56 6.92 -7.65
C LEU A 128 -21.47 7.43 -6.53
N VAL A 129 -22.44 6.63 -6.08
CA VAL A 129 -23.30 6.99 -4.94
C VAL A 129 -22.45 7.14 -3.68
N ALA A 130 -21.51 6.23 -3.43
CA ALA A 130 -20.60 6.32 -2.30
C ALA A 130 -19.73 7.59 -2.33
N ALA A 131 -19.19 7.95 -3.50
CA ALA A 131 -18.36 9.15 -3.68
C ALA A 131 -19.11 10.48 -3.46
N LEU A 132 -20.44 10.46 -3.61
CA LEU A 132 -21.31 11.62 -3.33
C LEU A 132 -21.71 11.73 -1.85
N ALA A 133 -21.48 10.69 -1.05
CA ALA A 133 -21.81 10.70 0.38
C ALA A 133 -20.62 11.22 1.21
N ALA A 134 -20.91 12.06 2.21
CA ALA A 134 -19.89 12.52 3.15
C ALA A 134 -19.32 11.36 4.02
N HIS A 135 -20.19 10.41 4.38
CA HIS A 135 -19.85 9.22 5.16
C HIS A 135 -20.54 8.00 4.54
N PRO A 136 -19.93 7.37 3.52
CA PRO A 136 -20.53 6.24 2.83
C PRO A 136 -20.57 5.00 3.75
N THR A 137 -21.77 4.49 4.04
CA THR A 137 -21.97 3.22 4.76
C THR A 137 -22.75 2.23 3.88
N ALA A 138 -22.58 0.92 4.14
CA ALA A 138 -23.33 -0.11 3.42
C ALA A 138 -24.86 0.09 3.55
N GLU A 139 -25.33 0.45 4.75
CA GLU A 139 -26.73 0.78 5.01
C GLU A 139 -27.21 1.99 4.20
N LEU A 140 -26.40 3.04 4.10
CA LEU A 140 -26.73 4.22 3.29
C LEU A 140 -26.88 3.83 1.82
N LEU A 141 -25.98 3.02 1.29
CA LEU A 141 -26.02 2.57 -0.10
C LEU A 141 -27.25 1.69 -0.37
N LEU A 142 -27.61 0.79 0.55
CA LEU A 142 -28.85 0.01 0.47
C LEU A 142 -30.08 0.92 0.45
N ARG A 143 -30.14 1.93 1.34
CA ARG A 143 -31.23 2.92 1.38
C ARG A 143 -31.28 3.80 0.13
N ALA A 144 -30.15 4.03 -0.53
CA ALA A 144 -30.05 4.71 -1.81
C ALA A 144 -30.43 3.81 -3.02
N GLY A 145 -30.94 2.60 -2.78
CA GLY A 145 -31.42 1.68 -3.82
C GLY A 145 -30.33 0.77 -4.40
N ARG A 146 -29.14 0.72 -3.81
CA ARG A 146 -28.07 -0.21 -4.23
C ARG A 146 -28.25 -1.56 -3.51
N ALA A 147 -29.17 -2.40 -3.98
CA ALA A 147 -29.50 -3.68 -3.34
C ALA A 147 -28.30 -4.64 -3.20
N ASP A 148 -27.35 -4.61 -4.14
CA ASP A 148 -26.13 -5.42 -4.13
C ASP A 148 -24.91 -4.70 -3.52
N ALA A 149 -25.12 -3.67 -2.68
CA ALA A 149 -24.05 -2.81 -2.18
C ALA A 149 -22.88 -3.57 -1.56
N GLU A 150 -23.14 -4.58 -0.72
CA GLU A 150 -22.06 -5.37 -0.09
C GLU A 150 -21.22 -6.15 -1.11
N ARG A 151 -21.87 -6.73 -2.12
CA ARG A 151 -21.18 -7.48 -3.18
C ARG A 151 -20.34 -6.53 -4.04
N ASP A 152 -20.86 -5.35 -4.31
CA ASP A 152 -20.14 -4.29 -5.04
C ASP A 152 -18.96 -3.74 -4.25
N ILE A 153 -19.13 -3.50 -2.94
CA ILE A 153 -18.05 -3.08 -2.05
C ILE A 153 -16.93 -4.13 -2.06
N ARG A 154 -17.28 -5.42 -1.90
CA ARG A 154 -16.29 -6.51 -1.92
C ARG A 154 -15.48 -6.53 -3.22
N ARG A 155 -16.13 -6.38 -4.37
CA ARG A 155 -15.42 -6.27 -5.66
C ARG A 155 -14.49 -5.08 -5.72
N ALA A 156 -14.94 -3.93 -5.23
CA ALA A 156 -14.12 -2.73 -5.24
C ALA A 156 -12.92 -2.86 -4.29
N VAL A 157 -13.07 -3.54 -3.16
CA VAL A 157 -11.96 -3.91 -2.26
C VAL A 157 -10.99 -4.86 -2.96
N GLU A 158 -11.47 -5.93 -3.61
CA GLU A 158 -10.65 -6.87 -4.38
C GLU A 158 -9.89 -6.17 -5.53
N ALA A 159 -10.52 -5.17 -6.15
CA ALA A 159 -9.90 -4.33 -7.19
C ALA A 159 -8.92 -3.29 -6.62
N GLY A 160 -8.77 -3.19 -5.29
CA GLY A 160 -7.89 -2.22 -4.63
C GLY A 160 -8.37 -0.77 -4.76
N LEU A 161 -9.69 -0.56 -4.88
CA LEU A 161 -10.32 0.76 -5.03
C LEU A 161 -10.99 1.26 -3.74
N LEU A 162 -11.31 0.36 -2.81
CA LEU A 162 -11.83 0.70 -1.49
C LEU A 162 -11.01 0.02 -0.40
N VAL A 163 -10.97 0.68 0.76
CA VAL A 163 -10.53 0.09 2.02
C VAL A 163 -11.75 0.05 2.93
N SER A 164 -12.03 -1.11 3.52
CA SER A 164 -13.07 -1.23 4.54
C SER A 164 -12.45 -0.93 5.90
N GLU A 165 -12.99 0.07 6.59
CA GLU A 165 -12.73 0.24 8.01
C GLU A 165 -13.53 -0.85 8.73
N SER A 166 -12.83 -1.87 9.25
CA SER A 166 -13.47 -2.89 10.09
C SER A 166 -13.84 -2.21 11.40
N GLY A 167 -15.13 -1.93 11.59
CA GLY A 167 -15.69 -1.54 12.89
C GLY A 167 -15.62 -2.67 13.91
#